data_AF-A0A009P7X5-F1
#
_entry.id   AF-A0A009P7X5-F1
#
_cell.length_a   1.000
_cell.length_b   1.000
_cell.length_c   1.000
_cell.angle_alpha   90.00
_cell.angle_beta   90.00
_cell.angle_gamma   90.00
#
_symmetry.space_group_name_H-M   'P 1'
#
loop_
_entity.id
_entity.type
_entity.pdbx_description
1 polymer ?
#
loop_
_entity_poly.entity_id
_entity_poly.type
_entity_poly.pdbx_seq_one_letter_code
_entity_poly.pdbx_strand_id
1 'polypeptide(L)'
;MKTYTVKLYEGVSREKVNETLKYYPDYFGKISIITNVINNKLQLTLKAFEGIDVITANDLMIKIVERLKASQLVEKHNLDLLTV
;
A
#
# COMPACT_ATOMS: atom_id res chain seq x y z
N MET A 1 13.93 -8.00 -4.22
CA MET A 1 12.48 -7.69 -4.19
C MET A 1 12.24 -6.50 -3.27
N LYS A 2 11.48 -5.49 -3.72
CA LYS A 2 11.15 -4.32 -2.89
C LYS A 2 9.87 -4.62 -2.09
N THR A 3 9.90 -4.29 -0.81
CA THR A 3 8.78 -4.43 0.11
C THR A 3 8.60 -3.11 0.84
N TYR A 4 7.35 -2.67 0.99
CA TYR A 4 6.99 -1.46 1.71
C TYR A 4 5.83 -1.74 2.66
N THR A 5 5.89 -1.18 3.87
CA THR A 5 4.89 -1.43 4.89
C THR A 5 4.21 -0.13 5.28
N VAL A 6 2.88 -0.13 5.17
CA VAL A 6 2.00 1.01 5.40
C VAL A 6 1.18 0.74 6.66
N LYS A 7 1.17 1.70 7.59
CA LYS A 7 0.30 1.66 8.77
C LYS A 7 -1.03 2.36 8.47
N LEU A 8 -2.14 1.68 8.73
CA LEU A 8 -3.47 2.24 8.53
C LEU A 8 -4.00 2.87 9.81
N TYR A 9 -4.93 3.81 9.66
CA TYR A 9 -5.67 4.34 10.80
C TYR A 9 -6.48 3.24 11.51
N GLU A 10 -6.76 3.46 12.79
CA GLU A 10 -7.60 2.56 13.58
C GLU A 10 -9.02 2.48 13.00
N GLY A 11 -9.60 1.27 12.98
CA GLY A 11 -10.93 1.03 12.39
C GLY A 11 -10.94 0.87 10.86
N VAL A 12 -9.80 0.99 10.17
CA VAL A 12 -9.72 0.68 8.73
C VAL A 12 -9.81 -0.83 8.52
N SER A 13 -10.84 -1.27 7.78
CA SER A 13 -11.04 -2.66 7.41
C SER A 13 -10.35 -3.01 6.08
N ARG A 14 -10.10 -4.30 5.88
CA ARG A 14 -9.60 -4.84 4.61
C ARG A 14 -10.54 -4.55 3.44
N GLU A 15 -11.85 -4.55 3.69
CA GLU A 15 -12.86 -4.24 2.67
C GLU A 15 -12.69 -2.82 2.15
N LYS A 16 -12.51 -1.84 3.05
CA LYS A 16 -12.35 -0.44 2.67
C LYS A 16 -11.06 -0.18 1.90
N VAL A 17 -9.99 -0.90 2.24
CA VAL A 17 -8.75 -0.95 1.45
C VAL A 17 -9.03 -1.49 0.04
N ASN A 18 -9.70 -2.64 -0.05
CA ASN A 18 -10.02 -3.27 -1.34
C ASN A 18 -10.91 -2.37 -2.21
N GLU A 19 -11.92 -1.71 -1.64
CA GLU A 19 -12.79 -0.76 -2.36
C GLU A 19 -12.00 0.42 -2.91
N THR A 20 -11.06 0.96 -2.12
CA THR A 20 -10.21 2.08 -2.54
C THR A 20 -9.30 1.67 -3.70
N LEU A 21 -8.75 0.46 -3.64
CA LEU A 21 -7.80 -0.05 -4.64
C LEU A 21 -8.47 -0.68 -5.86
N LYS A 22 -9.77 -0.99 -5.79
CA LYS A 22 -10.59 -1.45 -6.93
C LYS A 22 -10.49 -0.51 -8.13
N TYR A 23 -10.38 0.80 -7.88
CA TYR A 23 -10.27 1.83 -8.91
C TYR A 23 -8.82 2.11 -9.36
N TYR A 24 -7.90 1.21 -9.05
CA TYR A 24 -6.50 1.29 -9.45
C TYR A 24 -5.97 -0.07 -9.91
N PRO A 25 -6.36 -0.56 -11.10
CA PRO A 25 -5.97 -1.90 -11.55
C PRO A 25 -4.49 -2.02 -11.96
N ASP A 26 -3.77 -0.90 -12.15
CA ASP A 26 -2.40 -0.88 -12.66
C ASP A 26 -1.37 -1.67 -11.85
N TYR A 27 -1.61 -1.83 -10.54
CA TYR A 27 -0.75 -2.62 -9.67
C TYR A 27 -1.00 -4.13 -9.77
N PHE A 28 -2.13 -4.56 -10.35
CA PHE A 28 -2.51 -5.96 -10.42
C PHE A 28 -1.48 -6.76 -11.21
N GLY A 29 -1.05 -7.90 -10.68
CA GLY A 29 0.04 -8.70 -11.27
C GLY A 29 1.43 -8.07 -11.19
N LYS A 30 1.60 -6.91 -10.51
CA LYS A 30 2.91 -6.26 -10.29
C LYS A 30 3.24 -6.10 -8.81
N ILE A 31 2.25 -5.71 -8.00
CA ILE A 31 2.38 -5.54 -6.54
C ILE A 31 1.39 -6.48 -5.85
N SER A 32 1.91 -7.30 -4.94
CA SER A 32 1.11 -8.08 -4.00
C SER A 32 0.80 -7.22 -2.76
N ILE A 33 -0.46 -7.25 -2.33
CA ILE A 33 -0.93 -6.55 -1.14
C ILE A 33 -1.23 -7.59 -0.06
N ILE A 34 -0.48 -7.53 1.02
CA ILE A 34 -0.60 -8.43 2.16
C ILE A 34 -1.10 -7.61 3.35
N THR A 35 -2.22 -7.99 3.94
CA THR A 35 -2.78 -7.29 5.10
C THR A 35 -2.61 -8.13 6.37
N ASN A 36 -1.99 -7.57 7.40
CA ASN A 36 -1.81 -8.19 8.71
C ASN A 36 -2.42 -7.31 9.80
N VAL A 37 -2.86 -7.89 10.91
CA VAL A 37 -3.31 -7.13 12.10
C VAL A 37 -2.20 -7.18 13.14
N ILE A 38 -1.71 -6.01 13.56
CA ILE A 38 -0.68 -5.86 14.60
C ILE A 38 -1.17 -4.84 15.61
N ASN A 39 -1.19 -5.18 16.90
CA ASN A 39 -1.67 -4.31 17.99
C ASN A 39 -3.06 -3.71 17.70
N ASN A 40 -4.01 -4.55 17.28
CA ASN A 40 -5.37 -4.17 16.87
C ASN A 40 -5.46 -3.19 15.69
N LYS A 41 -4.36 -2.91 14.98
CA LYS A 41 -4.34 -2.06 13.80
C LYS A 41 -4.04 -2.86 12.55
N LEU A 42 -4.73 -2.53 11.46
CA LEU A 42 -4.47 -3.14 10.16
C LEU A 42 -3.19 -2.53 9.59
N GLN A 43 -2.27 -3.39 9.20
CA GLN A 43 -1.03 -3.05 8.51
C GLN A 43 -1.07 -3.64 7.11
N LEU A 44 -0.60 -2.87 6.14
CA LEU A 44 -0.63 -3.23 4.73
C LEU A 44 0.79 -3.27 4.18
N THR A 45 1.21 -4.44 3.73
CA THR A 45 2.53 -4.66 3.13
C THR A 45 2.38 -4.78 1.62
N LEU A 46 3.05 -3.88 0.90
CA LEU A 46 3.18 -3.86 -0.56
C LEU A 46 4.46 -4.60 -0.93
N LYS A 47 4.36 -5.66 -1.74
CA LYS A 47 5.53 -6.43 -2.19
C LYS A 47 5.52 -6.51 -3.71
N ALA A 48 6.58 -6.04 -4.36
CA ALA A 48 6.73 -6.20 -5.80
C ALA A 48 6.97 -7.68 -6.17
N PHE A 49 6.36 -8.15 -7.25
CA PHE A 49 6.66 -9.46 -7.83
C PHE A 49 8.07 -9.49 -8.44
N GLU A 50 8.61 -10.69 -8.60
CA GLU A 50 9.90 -10.88 -9.27
C GLU A 50 9.82 -10.41 -10.72
N GLY A 51 10.89 -9.76 -11.20
CA GLY A 51 10.95 -9.23 -12.57
C GLY A 51 10.36 -7.82 -12.76
N ILE A 52 9.70 -7.25 -11.75
CA ILE A 52 9.28 -5.83 -11.78
C ILE A 52 10.49 -4.95 -11.46
N ASP A 53 10.79 -3.99 -12.33
CA ASP A 53 11.88 -3.05 -12.10
C ASP A 53 11.62 -2.17 -10.88
N VAL A 54 12.69 -1.71 -10.24
CA VAL A 54 12.61 -0.99 -8.96
C VAL A 54 11.90 0.36 -9.11
N ILE A 55 12.04 1.03 -10.25
CA ILE A 55 11.45 2.35 -10.48
C ILE A 55 9.93 2.20 -10.63
N THR A 56 9.48 1.28 -11.47
CA THR A 56 8.06 0.94 -11.64
C THR A 56 7.46 0.43 -10.33
N ALA A 57 8.17 -0.44 -9.59
CA ALA A 57 7.70 -0.92 -8.31
C ALA A 57 7.48 0.23 -7.32
N ASN A 58 8.43 1.15 -7.20
CA ASN A 58 8.32 2.32 -6.34
C ASN A 58 7.19 3.25 -6.77
N ASP A 59 7.09 3.59 -8.06
CA ASP A 59 6.01 4.44 -8.59
C ASP A 59 4.63 3.86 -8.29
N LEU A 60 4.44 2.56 -8.51
CA LEU A 60 3.19 1.86 -8.18
C LEU A 60 2.90 1.88 -6.68
N MET A 61 3.91 1.64 -5.83
CA MET A 61 3.74 1.68 -4.38
C MET A 61 3.38 3.09 -3.88
N ILE A 62 4.03 4.12 -4.41
CA ILE A 62 3.72 5.53 -4.10
C ILE A 62 2.26 5.83 -4.47
N LYS A 63 1.86 5.50 -5.70
CA LYS A 63 0.47 5.72 -6.16
C LYS A 63 -0.57 4.98 -5.32
N ILE A 64 -0.27 3.76 -4.85
CA ILE A 64 -1.12 3.03 -3.91
C ILE A 64 -1.25 3.82 -2.60
N VAL A 65 -0.13 4.24 -2.00
CA VAL A 65 -0.13 4.99 -0.73
C VAL A 65 -0.83 6.34 -0.86
N GLU A 66 -0.62 7.07 -1.96
CA GLU A 66 -1.30 8.33 -2.23
C GLU A 66 -2.82 8.17 -2.33
N ARG A 67 -3.30 7.11 -2.99
CA ARG A 67 -4.74 6.81 -3.05
C ARG A 67 -5.31 6.48 -1.68
N LEU A 68 -4.63 5.63 -0.93
CA LEU A 68 -5.05 5.31 0.44
C LEU A 68 -5.04 6.57 1.33
N LYS A 69 -4.13 7.52 1.09
CA LYS A 69 -4.08 8.82 1.79
C LYS A 69 -5.23 9.74 1.39
N ALA A 70 -5.54 9.82 0.10
CA ALA A 70 -6.69 10.58 -0.40
C ALA A 70 -8.01 10.07 0.20
N SER A 71 -8.10 8.76 0.45
CA SER A 71 -9.24 8.12 1.13
C SER A 71 -9.14 8.13 2.67
N GLN A 72 -8.17 8.85 3.25
CA GLN A 72 -7.94 8.98 4.69
C GLN A 72 -7.76 7.63 5.42
N LEU A 73 -7.13 6.65 4.77
CA LEU A 73 -6.93 5.31 5.33
C LEU A 73 -5.54 5.09 5.95
N VAL A 74 -4.54 5.87 5.54
CA VAL A 74 -3.14 5.71 5.98
C VAL A 74 -2.73 6.83 6.92
N GLU A 75 -1.92 6.49 7.93
CA GLU A 75 -1.33 7.50 8.81
C GLU A 75 -0.43 8.47 8.01
N LYS A 76 -0.38 9.74 8.40
CA LYS A 76 0.29 10.82 7.64
C LYS A 76 1.79 10.56 7.37
N HIS A 77 2.47 9.80 8.23
CA HIS A 77 3.91 9.53 8.17
C HIS A 77 4.31 8.41 7.19
N ASN A 78 3.37 7.82 6.45
CA ASN A 78 3.64 6.70 5.54
C ASN A 78 4.22 7.11 4.16
N LEU A 79 4.49 8.39 3.89
CA LEU A 79 5.12 8.81 2.63
C LEU A 79 6.59 9.20 2.79
N ASP A 80 7.01 9.62 3.97
CA ASP A 80 8.41 10.00 4.27
C ASP A 80 9.42 8.87 4.02
N LEU A 81 8.97 7.61 4.01
CA LEU A 81 9.81 6.42 3.82
C LEU A 81 9.94 5.96 2.35
N LEU A 82 9.16 6.53 1.42
CA LEU A 82 9.16 6.16 0.00
C LEU A 82 9.98 7.12 -0.88
N THR A 83 10.40 8.25 -0.33
CA THR A 83 11.09 9.34 -1.05
C THR A 83 12.62 9.34 -0.90
N VAL A 84 13.23 8.20 -0.52
CA VAL A 84 14.70 8.04 -0.41
C VAL A 84 15.24 7.06 -1.44
#